data_AF-A0A3M2EAD7-F1
#
_entry.id   AF-A0A3M2EAD7-F1
#
_cell.length_a   1.000
_cell.length_b   1.000
_cell.length_c   1.000
_cell.angle_alpha   90.00
_cell.angle_beta   90.00
_cell.angle_gamma   90.00
#
_symmetry.space_group_name_H-M   'P 1'
#
loop_
_entity.id
_entity.type
_entity.pdbx_description
1 polymer ?
#
loop_
_entity_poly.entity_id
_entity_poly.type
_entity_poly.pdbx_seq_one_letter_code
_entity_poly.pdbx_strand_id
1 'polypeptide(L)'
;MSTMATTKAPKVDWKSDEIRRRIAARRRRQRRLEWIGLASLGVAFAMLFILVASLVWNGAPAFTQTHVRLEVTIDPKLVKPEKIGKGNYRAVVKNAVAALFPDVTDRKAQRDLGKIVSAGAPYVIRDMVLADPSL
;
A
#
# COMPACT_ATOMS: atom_id res chain seq x y z
N MET A 1 -81.57 33.07 31.24
CA MET A 1 -80.49 32.83 32.22
C MET A 1 -79.85 31.49 31.89
N SER A 2 -78.66 31.49 31.28
CA SER A 2 -77.88 30.26 31.02
C SER A 2 -76.50 30.42 31.62
N THR A 3 -76.18 29.63 32.64
CA THR A 3 -74.88 29.55 33.27
C THR A 3 -74.05 28.48 32.55
N MET A 4 -72.98 28.86 31.87
CA MET A 4 -72.00 27.91 31.33
C MET A 4 -71.04 27.48 32.45
N ALA A 5 -70.98 26.18 32.74
CA ALA A 5 -70.01 25.59 33.65
C ALA A 5 -68.63 25.52 32.96
N THR A 6 -67.64 26.14 33.58
CA THR A 6 -66.24 26.11 33.12
C THR A 6 -65.63 24.74 33.37
N THR A 7 -65.47 23.91 32.33
CA THR A 7 -64.69 22.67 32.40
C THR A 7 -63.21 22.99 32.57
N LYS A 8 -62.66 22.64 33.73
CA LYS A 8 -61.25 22.80 34.07
C LYS A 8 -60.42 21.78 33.28
N ALA A 9 -59.47 22.26 32.47
CA ALA A 9 -58.58 21.40 31.68
C ALA A 9 -57.78 20.42 32.57
N PRO A 10 -57.55 19.18 32.11
CA PRO A 10 -56.83 18.17 32.89
C PRO A 10 -55.39 18.62 33.16
N LYS A 11 -54.95 18.53 34.42
CA LYS A 11 -53.57 18.83 34.80
C LYS A 11 -52.66 17.72 34.26
N VAL A 12 -51.83 18.06 33.28
CA VAL A 12 -50.77 17.16 32.79
C VAL A 12 -49.73 17.00 33.89
N ASP A 13 -49.60 15.79 34.43
CA ASP A 13 -48.56 15.46 35.40
C ASP A 13 -47.24 15.15 34.68
N TRP A 14 -46.37 16.15 34.63
CA TRP A 14 -45.04 16.09 34.05
C TRP A 14 -44.10 15.08 34.73
N LYS A 15 -44.43 14.63 35.94
CA LYS A 15 -43.62 13.65 36.68
C LYS A 15 -44.05 12.21 36.43
N SER A 16 -45.17 11.98 35.75
CA SER A 16 -45.70 10.65 35.44
C SER A 16 -44.71 9.78 34.64
N ASP A 17 -44.69 8.48 34.94
CA ASP A 17 -43.78 7.52 34.33
C ASP A 17 -44.01 7.34 32.81
N GLU A 18 -45.22 7.61 32.33
CA GLU A 18 -45.57 7.54 30.91
C GLU A 18 -44.83 8.58 30.08
N ILE A 19 -44.73 9.82 30.59
CA ILE A 19 -43.98 10.89 29.94
C ILE A 19 -42.48 10.56 29.96
N ARG A 20 -41.96 10.06 31.08
CA ARG A 20 -40.55 9.61 31.17
C ARG A 20 -40.23 8.53 30.14
N ARG A 21 -41.11 7.54 29.96
CA ARG A 21 -40.97 6.47 28.96
C ARG A 21 -41.00 7.01 27.52
N ARG A 22 -41.90 7.94 27.19
CA ARG A 22 -41.94 8.60 25.88
C ARG A 22 -40.66 9.41 25.58
N ILE A 23 -40.18 10.18 26.55
CA ILE A 23 -38.94 10.97 26.40
C ILE A 23 -37.73 10.03 26.25
N ALA A 24 -37.67 8.93 27.01
CA ALA A 24 -36.62 7.92 26.86
C ALA A 24 -36.66 7.24 25.47
N ALA A 25 -37.86 6.92 24.96
CA ALA A 25 -38.01 6.35 23.62
C ALA A 25 -37.54 7.29 22.51
N ARG A 26 -37.82 8.61 22.62
CA ARG A 26 -37.33 9.61 21.66
C ARG A 26 -35.81 9.77 21.72
N ARG A 27 -35.23 9.83 22.93
CA ARG A 27 -33.77 9.91 23.11
C ARG A 27 -33.03 8.73 22.51
N ARG A 28 -33.60 7.51 22.54
CA ARG A 28 -33.00 6.33 21.89
C ARG A 28 -32.91 6.48 20.37
N ARG A 29 -33.92 7.05 19.71
CA ARG A 29 -33.91 7.30 18.27
C ARG A 29 -32.87 8.36 17.90
N GLN A 30 -32.79 9.43 18.69
CA GLN A 30 -31.82 10.50 18.47
C GLN A 30 -30.37 10.02 18.66
N ARG A 31 -30.09 9.26 19.73
CA ARG A 31 -28.76 8.68 19.93
C ARG A 31 -28.33 7.76 18.79
N ARG A 32 -29.22 6.94 18.24
CA ARG A 32 -28.88 6.06 17.10
C ARG A 32 -28.43 6.86 15.88
N LEU A 33 -29.10 7.99 15.61
CA LEU A 33 -28.72 8.87 14.50
C LEU A 33 -27.34 9.51 14.73
N GLU A 34 -27.10 10.00 15.95
CA GLU A 34 -25.79 10.56 16.35
C GLU A 34 -24.66 9.52 16.22
N TRP A 35 -24.91 8.29 16.69
CA TRP A 35 -23.94 7.20 16.58
C TRP A 35 -23.65 6.80 15.13
N ILE A 36 -24.66 6.77 14.25
CA ILE A 36 -24.46 6.50 12.82
C ILE A 36 -23.60 7.60 12.20
N GLY A 37 -23.88 8.87 12.49
CA GLY A 37 -23.07 9.98 11.99
C GLY A 37 -21.62 9.94 12.47
N LEU A 38 -21.41 9.67 13.76
CA LEU A 38 -20.06 9.53 14.33
C LEU A 38 -19.32 8.33 13.73
N ALA A 39 -20.02 7.20 13.53
CA ALA A 39 -19.45 6.03 12.87
C ALA A 39 -19.04 6.33 11.43
N SER A 40 -19.87 7.04 10.65
CA SER A 40 -19.54 7.45 9.28
C SER A 40 -18.30 8.33 9.23
N LEU A 41 -18.18 9.29 10.15
CA LEU A 41 -16.98 10.13 10.25
C LEU A 41 -15.74 9.29 10.59
N GLY A 42 -15.87 8.35 11.52
CA GLY A 42 -14.81 7.40 11.87
C GLY A 42 -14.35 6.56 10.68
N VAL A 43 -15.29 6.04 9.87
CA VAL A 43 -14.98 5.28 8.66
C VAL A 43 -14.25 6.13 7.63
N ALA A 44 -14.68 7.38 7.42
CA ALA A 44 -14.01 8.30 6.50
C ALA A 44 -12.55 8.55 6.91
N PHE A 45 -12.31 8.82 8.20
CA PHE A 45 -10.95 8.98 8.72
C PHE A 45 -10.10 7.72 8.64
N ALA A 46 -10.68 6.56 8.92
CA ALA A 46 -9.98 5.28 8.80
C ALA A 46 -9.53 5.04 7.35
N MET A 47 -10.40 5.30 6.38
CA MET A 47 -10.11 5.14 4.96
C MET A 47 -9.02 6.12 4.50
N LEU A 48 -9.09 7.37 4.95
CA LEU A 48 -8.03 8.36 4.70
C LEU A 48 -6.68 7.91 5.29
N PHE A 49 -6.69 7.43 6.53
CA PHE A 49 -5.47 6.98 7.21
C PHE A 49 -4.82 5.80 6.47
N ILE A 50 -5.62 4.80 6.05
CA ILE A 50 -5.13 3.65 5.28
C ILE A 50 -4.49 4.11 3.97
N LEU A 51 -5.13 5.04 3.26
CA LEU A 51 -4.62 5.55 1.98
C LEU A 51 -3.29 6.27 2.17
N VAL A 52 -3.21 7.19 3.14
CA VAL A 52 -1.97 7.92 3.44
C VAL A 52 -0.87 6.98 3.91
N ALA A 53 -1.18 6.03 4.80
CA ALA A 53 -0.21 5.03 5.25
C ALA A 53 0.32 4.17 4.09
N SER A 54 -0.57 3.71 3.20
CA SER A 54 -0.19 2.98 1.99
C SER A 54 0.70 3.82 1.07
N LEU A 55 0.37 5.10 0.90
CA LEU A 55 1.16 6.03 0.10
C LEU A 55 2.55 6.24 0.68
N VAL A 56 2.68 6.41 2.00
CA VAL A 56 3.99 6.58 2.65
C VAL A 56 4.81 5.29 2.57
N TRP A 57 4.19 4.14 2.83
CA TRP A 57 4.86 2.84 2.81
C TRP A 57 5.36 2.45 1.42
N ASN A 58 4.51 2.64 0.40
CA ASN A 58 4.84 2.28 -0.98
C ASN A 58 5.56 3.40 -1.74
N GLY A 59 5.42 4.66 -1.29
CA GLY A 59 5.98 5.84 -1.95
C GLY A 59 7.37 6.22 -1.46
N ALA A 60 7.75 5.91 -0.22
CA ALA A 60 9.10 6.16 0.27
C ALA A 60 10.20 5.55 -0.63
N PRO A 61 10.06 4.30 -1.15
CA PRO A 61 11.02 3.72 -2.09
C PRO A 61 11.04 4.38 -3.48
N ALA A 62 9.97 5.07 -3.89
CA ALA A 62 9.86 5.66 -5.23
C ALA A 62 10.77 6.89 -5.42
N PHE A 63 11.05 7.62 -4.33
CA PHE A 63 12.00 8.74 -4.36
C PHE A 63 13.45 8.29 -4.13
N THR A 64 13.66 7.16 -3.47
CA THR A 64 14.99 6.56 -3.26
C THR A 64 15.25 5.45 -4.27
N GLN A 65 15.13 5.74 -5.57
CA GLN A 65 15.52 4.78 -6.60
C GLN A 65 17.06 4.61 -6.57
N THR A 66 17.54 3.69 -5.73
CA THR A 66 18.97 3.38 -5.59
C THR A 66 19.47 2.72 -6.86
N HIS A 67 20.16 3.50 -7.69
CA HIS A 67 20.84 2.99 -8.88
C HIS A 67 22.21 2.45 -8.46
N VAL A 68 22.34 1.13 -8.42
CA VAL A 68 23.64 0.47 -8.24
C VAL A 68 24.37 0.50 -9.58
N ARG A 69 25.44 1.30 -9.69
CA ARG A 69 26.39 1.19 -10.81
C ARG A 69 27.23 -0.06 -10.59
N LEU A 70 26.99 -1.07 -11.41
CA LEU A 70 27.78 -2.29 -11.45
C LEU A 70 28.59 -2.29 -12.74
N GLU A 71 29.91 -2.32 -12.64
CA GLU A 71 30.78 -2.56 -13.79
C GLU A 71 30.67 -4.04 -14.18
N VAL A 72 30.19 -4.29 -15.40
CA VAL A 72 29.95 -5.65 -15.91
C VAL A 72 30.88 -5.87 -17.10
N THR A 73 31.86 -6.75 -16.93
CA THR A 73 32.70 -7.20 -18.03
C THR A 73 31.97 -8.25 -18.85
N ILE A 74 31.74 -7.97 -20.14
CA ILE A 74 31.09 -8.92 -21.06
C ILE A 74 32.15 -9.91 -21.54
N ASP A 75 32.06 -11.16 -21.09
CA ASP A 75 32.93 -12.23 -21.58
C ASP A 75 32.45 -12.68 -22.98
N PRO A 76 33.31 -12.64 -24.03
CA PRO A 76 33.01 -13.11 -25.39
C PRO A 76 32.54 -14.57 -25.46
N LYS A 77 32.80 -15.37 -24.42
CA LYS A 77 32.30 -16.76 -24.31
C LYS A 77 30.80 -16.83 -24.04
N LEU A 78 30.20 -15.79 -23.46
CA LEU A 78 28.78 -15.76 -23.03
C LEU A 78 27.90 -14.97 -24.00
N VAL A 79 28.46 -13.97 -24.67
CA VAL A 79 27.81 -13.18 -25.71
C VAL A 79 28.70 -13.20 -26.94
N LYS A 80 28.29 -13.94 -27.97
CA LYS A 80 29.01 -13.94 -29.25
C LYS A 80 28.67 -12.66 -30.02
N PRO A 81 29.66 -11.91 -30.55
CA PRO A 81 29.42 -10.69 -31.32
C PRO A 81 28.56 -10.93 -32.57
N GLU A 82 28.55 -12.15 -33.10
CA GLU A 82 27.73 -12.56 -34.24
C GLU A 82 26.24 -12.79 -33.89
N LYS A 83 25.91 -12.99 -32.60
CA LYS A 83 24.55 -13.31 -32.12
C LYS A 83 24.24 -12.63 -30.80
N ILE A 84 24.41 -11.30 -30.78
CA ILE A 84 24.16 -10.42 -29.64
C ILE A 84 22.77 -10.68 -29.04
N GLY A 85 21.72 -10.81 -29.86
CA GLY A 85 20.35 -11.05 -29.38
C GLY A 85 20.10 -12.38 -28.65
N LYS A 86 20.97 -13.39 -28.78
CA LYS A 86 20.85 -14.71 -28.12
C LYS A 86 21.88 -14.94 -27.01
N GLY A 87 22.67 -13.92 -26.66
CA GLY A 87 23.66 -13.99 -25.60
C GLY A 87 23.05 -14.36 -24.24
N ASN A 88 23.80 -15.08 -23.40
CA ASN A 88 23.33 -15.44 -22.06
C ASN A 88 23.60 -14.30 -21.07
N TYR A 89 22.88 -13.19 -21.23
CA TYR A 89 22.98 -12.01 -20.36
C TYR A 89 22.70 -12.32 -18.89
N ARG A 90 21.92 -13.37 -18.62
CA ARG A 90 21.67 -13.86 -17.26
C ARG A 90 22.95 -14.41 -16.62
N ALA A 91 23.76 -15.14 -17.38
CA ALA A 91 25.05 -15.63 -16.92
C ALA A 91 26.06 -14.49 -16.74
N VAL A 92 26.05 -13.48 -17.61
CA VAL A 92 26.91 -12.30 -17.50
C VAL A 92 26.66 -11.55 -16.18
N VAL A 93 25.40 -11.23 -15.86
CA VAL A 93 25.03 -10.60 -14.59
C VAL A 93 25.44 -11.47 -13.40
N LYS A 94 25.16 -12.77 -13.46
CA LYS A 94 25.51 -13.70 -12.38
C LYS A 94 27.02 -13.75 -12.13
N ASN A 95 27.82 -13.76 -13.19
CA ASN A 95 29.27 -13.83 -13.10
C ASN A 95 29.86 -12.50 -12.59
N ALA A 96 29.32 -11.36 -13.01
CA ALA A 96 29.74 -10.06 -12.49
C ALA A 96 29.47 -9.93 -10.97
N VAL A 97 28.31 -10.38 -10.50
CA VAL A 97 27.99 -10.44 -9.06
C VAL A 97 28.91 -11.40 -8.32
N ALA A 98 29.16 -12.58 -8.88
CA ALA A 98 30.07 -13.56 -8.26
C ALA A 98 31.51 -13.05 -8.18
N ALA A 99 31.97 -12.27 -9.16
CA ALA A 99 33.30 -11.66 -9.16
C ALA A 99 33.49 -10.63 -8.03
N LEU A 100 32.42 -9.95 -7.61
CA LEU A 100 32.47 -9.01 -6.48
C LEU A 100 32.52 -9.69 -5.11
N PHE A 101 32.06 -10.94 -5.01
CA PHE A 101 32.00 -11.69 -3.76
C PHE A 101 32.74 -13.03 -3.87
N PRO A 102 34.07 -13.01 -4.10
CA PRO A 102 34.85 -14.24 -4.30
C PRO A 102 34.84 -15.16 -3.07
N ASP A 103 34.62 -14.60 -1.88
CA ASP A 103 34.59 -15.33 -0.61
C ASP A 103 33.30 -16.16 -0.42
N VAL A 104 32.27 -15.95 -1.25
CA VAL A 104 30.99 -16.65 -1.17
C VAL A 104 31.00 -17.91 -2.03
N THR A 105 31.44 -19.01 -1.43
CA THR A 105 31.55 -20.33 -2.08
C THR A 105 30.29 -21.20 -1.94
N ASP A 106 29.41 -20.87 -0.99
CA ASP A 106 28.19 -21.63 -0.75
C ASP A 106 27.12 -21.39 -1.86
N ARG A 107 26.54 -22.48 -2.37
CA ARG A 107 25.54 -22.42 -3.46
C ARG A 107 24.27 -21.69 -3.04
N LYS A 108 23.85 -21.81 -1.78
CA LYS A 108 22.64 -21.13 -1.29
C LYS A 108 22.91 -19.63 -1.22
N ALA A 109 24.03 -19.23 -0.64
CA ALA A 109 24.46 -17.84 -0.60
C ALA A 109 24.62 -17.22 -2.00
N GLN A 110 25.19 -17.95 -2.98
CA GLN A 110 25.27 -17.48 -4.37
C GLN A 110 23.89 -17.28 -5.02
N ARG A 111 22.90 -18.12 -4.69
CA ARG A 111 21.52 -17.93 -5.17
C ARG A 111 20.86 -16.70 -4.56
N ASP A 112 21.14 -16.41 -3.29
CA ASP A 112 20.59 -15.26 -2.60
C ASP A 112 21.24 -13.95 -3.07
N LEU A 113 22.55 -13.94 -3.35
CA LEU A 113 23.25 -12.83 -4.02
C LEU A 113 22.59 -12.49 -5.37
N GLY A 114 22.21 -13.50 -6.15
CA GLY A 114 21.51 -13.31 -7.42
C GLY A 114 20.13 -12.67 -7.30
N LYS A 115 19.51 -12.66 -6.11
CA LYS A 115 18.23 -11.98 -5.84
C LYS A 115 18.39 -10.50 -5.50
N ILE A 116 19.60 -10.07 -5.13
CA ILE A 116 19.91 -8.66 -4.82
C ILE A 116 19.86 -7.84 -6.11
N VAL A 117 20.24 -8.44 -7.23
CA VAL A 117 20.13 -7.80 -8.54
C VAL A 117 18.70 -7.92 -9.05
N SER A 118 18.18 -6.81 -9.59
CA SER A 118 16.85 -6.77 -10.19
C SER A 118 16.69 -7.87 -11.24
N ALA A 119 15.54 -8.54 -11.24
CA ALA A 119 15.17 -9.52 -12.27
C ALA A 119 15.21 -8.92 -13.69
N GLY A 120 15.13 -7.59 -13.80
CA GLY A 120 15.23 -6.83 -15.05
C GLY A 120 16.66 -6.58 -15.54
N ALA A 121 17.69 -6.73 -14.70
CA ALA A 121 19.06 -6.33 -15.04
C ALA A 121 19.64 -7.00 -16.32
N PRO A 122 19.38 -8.29 -16.60
CA PRO A 122 19.86 -8.90 -17.85
C PRO A 122 19.28 -8.24 -19.11
N TYR A 123 18.05 -7.72 -19.04
CA TYR A 123 17.40 -7.03 -20.16
C TYR A 123 17.99 -5.64 -20.37
N VAL A 124 18.28 -4.91 -19.28
CA VAL A 124 18.95 -3.60 -19.36
C VAL A 124 20.30 -3.73 -20.07
N ILE A 125 21.10 -4.73 -19.69
CA ILE A 125 22.41 -4.97 -20.32
C ILE A 125 22.25 -5.40 -21.77
N ARG A 126 21.31 -6.30 -22.07
CA ARG A 126 21.03 -6.70 -23.46
C ARG A 126 20.67 -5.50 -24.31
N ASP A 127 19.79 -4.63 -23.82
CA ASP A 127 19.29 -3.50 -24.58
C ASP A 127 20.41 -2.44 -24.77
N MET A 128 21.31 -2.28 -23.78
CA MET A 128 22.53 -1.46 -23.92
C MET A 128 23.49 -2.01 -24.99
N VAL A 129 23.77 -3.32 -24.99
CA VAL A 129 24.68 -3.96 -25.95
C VAL A 129 24.08 -4.03 -27.36
N LEU A 130 22.74 -4.12 -27.47
CA LEU A 130 22.04 -4.01 -28.75
C LEU A 130 22.05 -2.58 -29.29
N ALA A 131 21.98 -1.57 -28.42
CA ALA A 131 22.04 -0.16 -28.80
C ALA A 131 23.46 0.28 -29.18
N ASP A 132 24.47 -0.24 -28.47
CA ASP A 132 25.88 -0.01 -28.77
C ASP A 132 26.66 -1.34 -28.73
N PRO A 133 26.85 -1.99 -29.90
CA PRO A 133 27.60 -3.24 -30.02
C PRO A 133 29.11 -3.13 -29.74
N SER A 134 29.64 -1.93 -29.48
CA SER A 134 31.07 -1.69 -29.24
C SER A 134 31.49 -1.71 -27.76
N LEU A 135 30.53 -1.87 -26.85
CA LEU A 135 30.71 -2.07 -25.39
C LEU A 135 31.06 -3.53 -25.05
#